data_AF-A0A116LHU4-F1
#
_entry.id   AF-A0A116LHU4-F1
#
_cell.length_a   1.000
_cell.length_b   1.000
_cell.length_c   1.000
_cell.angle_alpha   90.00
_cell.angle_beta   90.00
_cell.angle_gamma   90.00
#
_symmetry.space_group_name_H-M   'P 1'
#
loop_
_entity.id
_entity.type
_entity.pdbx_description
1 polymer ?
#
loop_
_entity_poly.entity_id
_entity_poly.type
_entity_poly.pdbx_seq_one_letter_code
_entity_poly.pdbx_strand_id
1 'polypeptide(L)'
;MVWVDDFNKDDMKKAVYQATEIGKKWNILTPLVGFPILISFFVFGGVFPVLFGQTVSKSGNPMSNPVTEFEYGLALPGYFWLLYAISVWIFYTISYFFSKRNKVVAYKWNLLASIVMMVPIYYSIVYGFQFFVPLLGIRIFLWLIFIISVIYLFYYSLNRGTYEFSSYSVERRNLLLQTVLVLWGIHAILNFIFNGFDRIFARLLLSGIPLLLLFFTYGFTKILSSMITSIKLIKLIEKNQEHYREEFGYSIEAWYGKKSRQYKKWLKENI
;
A
#
# COMPACT_ATOMS: atom_id res chain seq x y z
N MET A 1 -4.97 24.58 -24.66
CA MET A 1 -3.63 24.83 -24.08
C MET A 1 -3.81 24.88 -22.57
N VAL A 2 -2.80 24.43 -21.80
CA VAL A 2 -2.83 24.16 -20.34
C VAL A 2 -3.66 22.90 -20.02
N TRP A 3 -3.16 21.78 -19.46
CA TRP A 3 -2.31 21.63 -18.28
C TRP A 3 -1.42 20.38 -18.41
N VAL A 4 -0.14 20.62 -18.71
CA VAL A 4 0.97 19.65 -18.52
C VAL A 4 1.70 19.97 -17.20
N ASP A 5 1.30 21.04 -16.49
CA ASP A 5 2.09 21.68 -15.44
C ASP A 5 2.00 21.05 -14.04
N ASP A 6 1.17 20.03 -13.83
CA ASP A 6 1.05 19.39 -12.50
C ASP A 6 2.11 18.30 -12.24
N PHE A 7 2.82 17.84 -13.27
CA PHE A 7 3.84 16.79 -13.12
C PHE A 7 5.19 17.27 -13.65
N ASN A 8 6.17 17.40 -12.76
CA ASN A 8 7.53 17.73 -13.18
C ASN A 8 8.09 16.62 -14.10
N LYS A 9 8.78 17.03 -15.16
CA LYS A 9 9.47 16.16 -16.12
C LYS A 9 10.41 15.17 -15.44
N ASP A 10 11.01 15.55 -14.31
CA ASP A 10 11.86 14.65 -13.53
C ASP A 10 11.09 13.46 -12.93
N ASP A 11 9.86 13.67 -12.47
CA ASP A 11 9.00 12.61 -11.94
C ASP A 11 8.56 11.65 -13.04
N MET A 12 8.26 12.18 -14.23
CA MET A 12 7.99 11.36 -15.42
C MET A 12 9.19 10.48 -15.79
N LYS A 13 10.39 11.08 -15.87
CA LYS A 13 11.64 10.34 -16.16
C LYS A 13 11.88 9.24 -15.14
N LYS A 14 11.70 9.54 -13.84
CA LYS A 14 11.84 8.58 -12.75
C LYS A 14 10.84 7.43 -12.87
N ALA A 15 9.57 7.71 -13.18
CA ALA A 15 8.55 6.69 -13.38
C ALA A 15 8.87 5.77 -14.57
N VAL A 16 9.34 6.32 -15.68
CA VAL A 16 9.77 5.54 -16.85
C VAL A 16 11.00 4.70 -16.54
N TYR A 17 12.00 5.27 -15.85
CA TYR A 17 13.19 4.54 -15.43
C TYR A 17 12.82 3.32 -14.59
N GLN A 18 11.97 3.49 -13.58
CA GLN A 18 11.46 2.39 -12.76
C GLN A 18 10.72 1.34 -13.61
N ALA A 19 9.85 1.78 -14.53
CA ALA A 19 9.11 0.89 -15.43
C ALA A 19 10.03 0.01 -16.27
N THR A 20 11.06 0.61 -16.88
CA THR A 20 12.01 -0.12 -17.72
C THR A 20 12.91 -1.03 -16.92
N GLU A 21 13.36 -0.60 -15.74
CA GLU A 21 14.25 -1.37 -14.88
C GLU A 21 13.57 -2.60 -14.28
N ILE A 22 12.34 -2.45 -13.79
CA ILE A 22 11.51 -3.58 -13.32
C ILE A 22 11.25 -4.55 -14.47
N GLY A 23 10.87 -4.05 -15.65
CA GLY A 23 10.61 -4.88 -16.82
C GLY A 23 11.83 -5.67 -17.32
N LYS A 24 13.06 -5.17 -17.11
CA LYS A 24 14.30 -5.88 -17.44
C LYS A 24 14.53 -7.08 -16.52
N LYS A 25 14.25 -6.92 -15.22
CA LYS A 25 14.50 -7.96 -14.20
C LYS A 25 13.58 -9.17 -14.32
N TRP A 26 12.42 -9.00 -14.96
CA TRP A 26 11.43 -10.06 -15.08
C TRP A 26 11.82 -11.14 -16.10
N ASN A 27 11.90 -12.37 -15.62
CA ASN A 27 12.14 -13.57 -16.40
C ASN A 27 10.99 -14.59 -16.18
N ILE A 28 11.10 -15.80 -16.74
CA ILE A 28 10.06 -16.82 -16.60
C ILE A 28 9.91 -17.34 -15.15
N LEU A 29 10.96 -17.23 -14.33
CA LEU A 29 10.90 -17.58 -12.91
C LEU A 29 10.12 -16.54 -12.09
N THR A 30 10.01 -15.30 -12.58
CA THR A 30 9.26 -14.25 -11.90
C THR A 30 7.79 -14.63 -11.70
N PRO A 31 6.99 -15.02 -12.72
CA PRO A 31 5.61 -15.45 -12.48
C PRO A 31 5.49 -16.81 -11.79
N LEU A 32 6.44 -17.73 -11.97
CA LEU A 32 6.36 -19.09 -11.39
C LEU A 32 6.78 -19.15 -9.92
N VAL A 33 7.71 -18.30 -9.50
CA VAL A 33 8.33 -18.37 -8.17
C VAL A 33 8.30 -17.00 -7.49
N GLY A 34 8.76 -15.95 -8.20
CA GLY A 34 8.87 -14.61 -7.62
C GLY A 34 7.54 -14.02 -7.13
N PHE A 35 6.51 -14.02 -7.99
CA PHE A 35 5.19 -13.51 -7.63
C PHE A 35 4.50 -14.38 -6.57
N PRO A 36 4.48 -15.72 -6.65
CA PRO A 36 3.95 -16.54 -5.56
C PRO A 36 4.60 -16.28 -4.20
N ILE A 37 5.93 -16.13 -4.13
CA ILE A 37 6.63 -15.80 -2.88
C ILE A 37 6.20 -14.41 -2.36
N LEU A 38 6.19 -13.41 -3.24
CA LEU A 38 5.75 -12.06 -2.89
C LEU A 38 4.32 -12.06 -2.35
N ILE A 39 3.41 -12.71 -3.06
CA ILE A 39 1.99 -12.84 -2.68
C ILE A 39 1.87 -13.56 -1.34
N SER A 40 2.62 -14.64 -1.12
CA SER A 40 2.61 -15.38 0.15
C SER A 40 3.04 -14.52 1.33
N PHE A 41 4.07 -13.70 1.15
CA PHE A 41 4.51 -12.74 2.17
C PHE A 41 3.41 -11.72 2.51
N PHE A 42 2.73 -11.20 1.49
CA PHE A 42 1.63 -10.26 1.67
C PHE A 42 0.39 -10.93 2.32
N VAL A 43 0.01 -12.12 1.87
CA VAL A 43 -1.06 -12.91 2.51
C VAL A 43 -0.73 -13.19 3.98
N PHE A 44 0.51 -13.56 4.29
CA PHE A 44 0.96 -13.72 5.66
C PHE A 44 0.78 -12.41 6.46
N GLY A 45 1.21 -11.28 5.91
CA GLY A 45 1.04 -9.96 6.53
C GLY A 45 -0.42 -9.56 6.78
N GLY A 46 -1.37 -10.08 6.00
CA GLY A 46 -2.80 -9.88 6.22
C GLY A 46 -3.43 -10.88 7.20
N VAL A 47 -3.06 -12.15 7.11
CA VAL A 47 -3.62 -13.22 7.96
C VAL A 47 -3.05 -13.15 9.39
N PHE A 48 -1.74 -12.95 9.52
CA PHE A 48 -1.04 -13.08 10.79
C PHE A 48 -1.53 -12.11 11.88
N PRO A 49 -1.65 -10.78 11.64
CA PRO A 49 -2.09 -9.85 12.69
C PRO A 49 -3.46 -10.21 13.27
N VAL A 50 -4.35 -10.70 12.42
CA VAL A 50 -5.72 -11.08 12.78
C VAL A 50 -5.73 -12.36 13.59
N LEU A 51 -5.10 -13.43 13.09
CA LEU A 51 -5.03 -14.70 13.81
C LEU A 51 -4.31 -14.55 15.15
N PHE A 52 -3.24 -13.75 15.18
CA PHE A 52 -2.50 -13.46 16.40
C PHE A 52 -3.41 -12.76 17.42
N GLY A 53 -4.08 -11.66 17.03
CA GLY A 53 -4.99 -10.93 17.92
C GLY A 53 -6.12 -11.81 18.46
N GLN A 54 -6.76 -12.61 17.60
CA GLN A 54 -7.83 -13.53 18.00
C GLN A 54 -7.34 -14.61 18.95
N THR A 55 -6.18 -15.21 18.69
CA THR A 55 -5.63 -16.30 19.52
C THR A 55 -5.25 -15.79 20.90
N VAL A 56 -4.58 -14.64 20.97
CA VAL A 56 -4.20 -14.02 22.26
C VAL A 56 -5.46 -13.62 23.04
N SER A 57 -6.45 -13.02 22.39
CA SER A 57 -7.74 -12.67 23.00
C SER A 57 -8.49 -13.89 23.55
N LYS A 58 -8.60 -14.98 22.79
CA LYS A 58 -9.28 -16.21 23.22
C LYS A 58 -8.56 -16.93 24.36
N SER A 59 -7.24 -16.78 24.46
CA SER A 59 -6.47 -17.38 25.56
C SER A 59 -6.72 -16.75 26.93
N GLY A 60 -7.50 -15.66 27.01
CA GLY A 60 -7.73 -14.92 28.25
C GLY A 60 -6.49 -14.11 28.68
N ASN A 61 -5.55 -13.86 27.76
CA ASN A 61 -4.35 -13.12 28.07
C ASN A 61 -4.70 -11.67 28.43
N PRO A 62 -4.26 -11.16 29.60
CA PRO A 62 -4.59 -9.81 30.08
C PRO A 62 -4.03 -8.68 29.20
N MET A 63 -3.17 -9.00 28.23
CA MET A 63 -2.62 -8.05 27.26
C MET A 63 -3.49 -7.86 26.01
N SER A 64 -4.59 -8.60 25.92
CA SER A 64 -5.54 -8.54 24.80
C SER A 64 -6.96 -8.41 25.32
N ASN A 65 -7.82 -7.83 24.50
CA ASN A 65 -9.20 -7.56 24.82
C ASN A 65 -10.08 -8.17 23.73
N PRO A 66 -11.19 -8.83 24.10
CA PRO A 66 -12.16 -9.24 23.11
C PRO A 66 -12.69 -8.00 22.40
N VAL A 67 -12.72 -8.06 21.07
CA VAL A 67 -13.42 -7.06 20.26
C VAL A 67 -14.92 -7.31 20.36
N THR A 68 -15.72 -6.28 20.05
CA THR A 68 -17.19 -6.40 20.05
C THR A 68 -17.67 -7.41 19.01
N GLU A 69 -18.90 -7.92 19.15
CA GLU A 69 -19.50 -8.81 18.14
C GLU A 69 -19.54 -8.17 16.75
N PHE A 70 -19.84 -6.86 16.70
CA PHE A 70 -19.79 -6.07 15.47
C PHE A 70 -18.39 -6.11 14.85
N GLU A 71 -17.34 -5.84 15.63
CA GLU A 71 -15.95 -5.91 15.16
C GLU A 71 -15.57 -7.34 14.72
N TYR A 72 -16.05 -8.38 15.41
CA TYR A 72 -15.84 -9.76 14.96
C TYR A 72 -16.43 -10.04 13.57
N GLY A 73 -17.61 -9.48 13.27
CA GLY A 73 -18.24 -9.57 11.95
C GLY A 73 -17.47 -8.88 10.82
N LEU A 74 -16.52 -8.00 11.15
CA LEU A 74 -15.67 -7.30 10.18
C LEU A 74 -14.46 -8.14 9.74
N ALA A 75 -14.18 -9.29 10.35
CA ALA A 75 -13.06 -10.14 9.96
C ALA A 75 -13.21 -10.64 8.50
N LEU A 76 -12.11 -10.60 7.73
CA LEU A 76 -12.10 -11.22 6.41
C LEU A 76 -12.22 -12.75 6.56
N PRO A 77 -13.14 -13.43 5.86
CA PRO A 77 -13.29 -14.88 5.92
C PRO A 77 -12.01 -15.61 5.51
N GLY A 78 -11.73 -16.78 6.09
CA GLY A 78 -10.48 -17.52 5.78
C GLY A 78 -10.29 -17.83 4.29
N TYR A 79 -11.35 -18.19 3.58
CA TYR A 79 -11.30 -18.49 2.14
C TYR A 79 -10.97 -17.27 1.26
N PHE A 80 -11.19 -16.04 1.76
CA PHE A 80 -10.85 -14.81 1.05
C PHE A 80 -9.39 -14.82 0.62
N TRP A 81 -8.48 -15.20 1.52
CA TRP A 81 -7.03 -15.13 1.30
C TRP A 81 -6.55 -16.04 0.17
N LEU A 82 -7.16 -17.22 0.00
CA LEU A 82 -6.81 -18.14 -1.08
C LEU A 82 -7.27 -17.59 -2.44
N LEU A 83 -8.54 -17.17 -2.53
CA LEU A 83 -9.09 -16.58 -3.76
C LEU A 83 -8.36 -15.29 -4.15
N TYR A 84 -8.03 -14.50 -3.15
CA TYR A 84 -7.26 -13.27 -3.28
C TYR A 84 -5.85 -13.54 -3.83
N ALA A 85 -5.13 -14.51 -3.26
CA ALA A 85 -3.79 -14.89 -3.72
C ALA A 85 -3.79 -15.32 -5.19
N ILE A 86 -4.75 -16.17 -5.57
CA ILE A 86 -4.91 -16.64 -6.96
C ILE A 86 -5.24 -15.47 -7.89
N SER A 87 -6.16 -14.60 -7.50
CA SER A 87 -6.57 -13.44 -8.30
C SER A 87 -5.39 -12.50 -8.56
N VAL A 88 -4.64 -12.15 -7.52
CA VAL A 88 -3.45 -11.30 -7.61
C VAL A 88 -2.36 -11.95 -8.47
N TRP A 89 -2.16 -13.25 -8.34
CA TRP A 89 -1.18 -13.98 -9.15
C TRP A 89 -1.50 -13.93 -10.64
N ILE A 90 -2.77 -14.08 -11.01
CA ILE A 90 -3.24 -13.92 -12.39
C ILE A 90 -2.95 -12.50 -12.88
N PHE A 91 -3.26 -11.46 -12.09
CA PHE A 91 -2.98 -10.07 -12.46
C PHE A 91 -1.49 -9.79 -12.68
N TYR A 92 -0.62 -10.28 -11.80
CA TYR A 92 0.83 -10.14 -11.97
C TYR A 92 1.35 -10.90 -13.20
N THR A 93 0.80 -12.08 -13.46
CA THR A 93 1.16 -12.87 -14.65
C THR A 93 0.78 -12.13 -15.93
N ILE A 94 -0.38 -11.47 -15.96
CA ILE A 94 -0.78 -10.58 -17.07
C ILE A 94 0.23 -9.44 -17.24
N SER A 95 0.62 -8.76 -16.15
CA SER A 95 1.64 -7.70 -16.19
C SER A 95 2.97 -8.22 -16.76
N TYR A 96 3.39 -9.43 -16.38
CA TYR A 96 4.58 -10.08 -16.95
C TYR A 96 4.49 -10.23 -18.47
N PHE A 97 3.36 -10.69 -19.01
CA PHE A 97 3.20 -10.79 -20.46
C PHE A 97 3.25 -9.42 -21.16
N PHE A 98 2.66 -8.39 -20.55
CA PHE A 98 2.77 -7.02 -21.05
C PHE A 98 4.22 -6.53 -21.05
N SER A 99 5.04 -6.90 -20.06
CA SER A 99 6.43 -6.42 -19.97
C SER A 99 7.29 -6.79 -21.18
N LYS A 100 6.93 -7.87 -21.89
CA LYS A 100 7.61 -8.32 -23.10
C LYS A 100 7.21 -7.54 -24.36
N ARG A 101 6.13 -6.76 -24.28
CA ARG A 101 5.50 -6.03 -25.41
C ARG A 101 5.40 -4.52 -25.19
N ASN A 102 5.38 -4.06 -23.94
CA ASN A 102 5.36 -2.66 -23.54
C ASN A 102 5.69 -2.55 -22.05
N LYS A 103 6.90 -2.08 -21.71
CA LYS A 103 7.35 -2.01 -20.30
C LYS A 103 6.61 -0.95 -19.50
N VAL A 104 6.23 0.16 -20.14
CA VAL A 104 5.47 1.26 -19.51
C VAL A 104 4.06 0.80 -19.13
N VAL A 105 3.36 0.12 -20.05
CA VAL A 105 2.03 -0.44 -19.79
C VAL A 105 2.10 -1.57 -18.76
N ALA A 106 3.13 -2.41 -18.80
CA ALA A 106 3.33 -3.45 -17.80
C ALA A 106 3.49 -2.89 -16.39
N TYR A 107 4.26 -1.81 -16.25
CA TYR A 107 4.47 -1.14 -14.97
C TYR A 107 3.17 -0.59 -14.37
N LYS A 108 2.27 -0.03 -15.19
CA LYS A 108 0.92 0.35 -14.75
C LYS A 108 0.15 -0.83 -14.15
N TRP A 109 0.13 -1.98 -14.83
CA TRP A 109 -0.53 -3.19 -14.33
C TRP A 109 0.12 -3.74 -13.07
N ASN A 110 1.45 -3.65 -12.98
CA ASN A 110 2.21 -4.02 -11.78
C ASN A 110 1.80 -3.16 -10.57
N LEU A 111 1.72 -1.84 -10.76
CA LEU A 111 1.29 -0.91 -9.71
C LEU A 111 -0.15 -1.18 -9.27
N LEU A 112 -1.06 -1.44 -10.21
CA LEU A 112 -2.44 -1.82 -9.88
C LEU A 112 -2.50 -3.11 -9.06
N ALA A 113 -1.75 -4.14 -9.46
CA ALA A 113 -1.66 -5.39 -8.70
C ALA A 113 -1.09 -5.15 -7.28
N SER A 114 -0.07 -4.28 -7.14
CA SER A 114 0.50 -3.90 -5.85
C SER A 114 -0.50 -3.17 -4.95
N ILE A 115 -1.33 -2.27 -5.50
CA ILE A 115 -2.39 -1.59 -4.74
C ILE A 115 -3.43 -2.61 -4.26
N VAL A 116 -3.89 -3.49 -5.15
CA VAL A 116 -4.83 -4.57 -4.80
C VAL A 116 -4.23 -5.49 -3.73
N MET A 117 -2.90 -5.70 -3.74
CA MET A 117 -2.18 -6.40 -2.67
C MET A 117 -2.20 -5.66 -1.32
N MET A 118 -1.95 -4.35 -1.34
CA MET A 118 -1.76 -3.59 -0.10
C MET A 118 -3.06 -3.29 0.64
N VAL A 119 -4.19 -3.09 -0.05
CA VAL A 119 -5.44 -2.65 0.58
C VAL A 119 -5.99 -3.64 1.63
N PRO A 120 -6.13 -4.94 1.35
CA PRO A 120 -6.60 -5.91 2.35
C PRO A 120 -5.64 -6.05 3.54
N ILE A 121 -4.34 -5.88 3.31
CA ILE A 121 -3.33 -5.99 4.36
C ILE A 121 -3.37 -4.79 5.28
N TYR A 122 -3.52 -3.60 4.69
CA TYR A 122 -3.74 -2.37 5.45
C TYR A 122 -4.97 -2.53 6.37
N TYR A 123 -6.08 -3.03 5.83
CA TYR A 123 -7.29 -3.34 6.59
C TYR A 123 -7.02 -4.35 7.72
N SER A 124 -6.36 -5.46 7.41
CA SER A 124 -6.12 -6.54 8.38
C SER A 124 -5.19 -6.14 9.51
N ILE A 125 -4.21 -5.27 9.26
CA ILE A 125 -3.37 -4.70 10.32
C ILE A 125 -4.21 -3.82 11.23
N VAL A 126 -5.05 -2.93 10.66
CA VAL A 126 -5.97 -2.10 11.45
C VAL A 126 -6.89 -2.95 12.31
N TYR A 127 -7.44 -4.02 11.74
CA TYR A 127 -8.30 -4.97 12.44
C TYR A 127 -7.55 -5.72 13.56
N GLY A 128 -6.40 -6.33 13.25
CA GLY A 128 -5.63 -7.12 14.21
C GLY A 128 -5.14 -6.31 15.41
N PHE A 129 -4.84 -5.03 15.21
CA PHE A 129 -4.44 -4.13 16.30
C PHE A 129 -5.58 -3.83 17.28
N GLN A 130 -6.84 -3.95 16.87
CA GLN A 130 -7.99 -3.66 17.75
C GLN A 130 -8.03 -4.59 18.98
N PHE A 131 -7.55 -5.83 18.84
CA PHE A 131 -7.49 -6.78 19.96
C PHE A 131 -6.56 -6.33 21.10
N PHE A 132 -5.70 -5.35 20.87
CA PHE A 132 -4.75 -4.87 21.87
C PHE A 132 -5.12 -3.48 22.42
N VAL A 133 -6.25 -2.92 21.98
CA VAL A 133 -6.74 -1.62 22.44
C VAL A 133 -7.94 -1.84 23.36
N PRO A 134 -7.78 -1.71 24.70
CA PRO A 134 -8.85 -2.03 25.64
C PRO A 134 -10.06 -1.10 25.54
N LEU A 135 -9.84 0.19 25.28
CA LEU A 135 -10.89 1.20 25.31
C LEU A 135 -11.66 1.26 23.98
N LEU A 136 -12.97 1.02 24.03
CA LEU A 136 -13.86 1.09 22.87
C LEU A 136 -13.78 2.45 22.16
N GLY A 137 -13.76 3.55 22.90
CA GLY A 137 -13.68 4.90 22.33
C GLY A 137 -12.41 5.10 21.48
N ILE A 138 -11.28 4.54 21.91
CA ILE A 138 -10.03 4.59 21.14
C ILE A 138 -10.14 3.70 19.90
N ARG A 139 -10.73 2.51 20.00
CA ARG A 139 -10.96 1.62 18.83
C ARG A 139 -11.81 2.30 17.76
N ILE A 140 -12.91 2.95 18.15
CA ILE A 140 -13.77 3.71 17.25
C ILE A 140 -12.98 4.84 16.56
N PHE A 141 -12.19 5.59 17.33
CA PHE A 141 -11.35 6.65 16.78
C PHE A 141 -10.34 6.13 15.74
N LEU A 142 -9.70 4.99 16.01
CA LEU A 142 -8.75 4.34 15.09
C LEU A 142 -9.44 3.86 13.81
N TRP A 143 -10.64 3.29 13.91
CA TRP A 143 -11.45 2.96 12.73
C TRP A 143 -11.82 4.19 11.91
N LEU A 144 -12.19 5.30 12.54
CA LEU A 144 -12.50 6.55 11.85
C LEU A 144 -11.29 7.07 11.08
N ILE A 145 -10.10 7.05 11.68
CA ILE A 145 -8.86 7.45 11.01
C ILE A 145 -8.58 6.57 9.79
N PHE A 146 -8.75 5.25 9.93
CA PHE A 146 -8.64 4.33 8.80
C PHE A 146 -9.64 4.66 7.69
N ILE A 147 -10.93 4.85 8.01
CA ILE A 147 -11.96 5.19 7.02
C ILE A 147 -11.64 6.52 6.31
N ILE A 148 -11.25 7.55 7.06
CA ILE A 148 -10.86 8.85 6.49
C ILE A 148 -9.68 8.66 5.52
N SER A 149 -8.70 7.83 5.87
CA SER A 149 -7.56 7.56 4.99
C SER A 149 -7.97 6.86 3.68
N VAL A 150 -8.92 5.93 3.73
CA VAL A 150 -9.44 5.23 2.54
C VAL A 150 -10.25 6.18 1.67
N ILE A 151 -11.11 7.02 2.27
CA ILE A 151 -11.85 8.06 1.55
C ILE A 151 -10.88 9.03 0.88
N TYR A 152 -9.83 9.45 1.59
CA TYR A 152 -8.78 10.28 1.03
C TYR A 152 -8.10 9.61 -0.16
N LEU A 153 -7.70 8.34 -0.06
CA LEU A 153 -7.09 7.59 -1.17
C LEU A 153 -8.03 7.47 -2.38
N PHE A 154 -9.32 7.24 -2.14
CA PHE A 154 -10.33 7.19 -3.19
C PHE A 154 -10.47 8.55 -3.89
N TYR A 155 -10.66 9.63 -3.13
CA TYR A 155 -10.69 11.00 -3.64
C TYR A 155 -9.40 11.35 -4.41
N TYR A 156 -8.24 10.99 -3.85
CA TYR A 156 -6.95 11.20 -4.47
C TYR A 156 -6.82 10.44 -5.79
N SER A 157 -7.37 9.24 -5.90
CA SER A 157 -7.35 8.45 -7.14
C SER A 157 -8.16 9.07 -8.28
N LEU A 158 -9.27 9.74 -7.96
CA LEU A 158 -10.18 10.34 -8.94
C LEU A 158 -9.68 11.69 -9.46
N ASN A 159 -9.04 12.49 -8.62
CA ASN A 159 -8.58 13.82 -9.01
C ASN A 159 -7.33 13.77 -9.89
N ARG A 160 -7.25 14.68 -10.87
CA ARG A 160 -6.11 14.74 -11.80
C ARG A 160 -4.85 15.38 -11.20
N GLY A 161 -5.02 16.26 -10.22
CA GLY A 161 -3.90 16.94 -9.57
C GLY A 161 -3.07 16.04 -8.65
N THR A 162 -1.80 16.40 -8.52
CA THR A 162 -0.93 15.96 -7.42
C THR A 162 -1.20 16.85 -6.23
N TYR A 163 -2.10 16.44 -5.35
CA TYR A 163 -2.02 16.92 -3.98
C TYR A 163 -0.79 16.26 -3.37
N GLU A 164 0.33 16.97 -3.42
CA GLU A 164 1.45 16.66 -2.56
C GLU A 164 0.90 16.60 -1.13
N PHE A 165 1.05 15.46 -0.48
CA PHE A 165 0.87 15.38 0.97
C PHE A 165 2.14 15.99 1.63
N SER A 166 2.47 17.21 1.23
CA SER A 166 3.55 18.08 1.70
C SER A 166 3.00 19.50 1.47
N SER A 167 2.63 20.23 2.51
CA SER A 167 3.44 20.56 3.66
C SER A 167 2.60 20.58 4.93
N TYR A 168 2.79 19.60 5.81
CA TYR A 168 2.52 19.91 7.21
C TYR A 168 3.62 20.91 7.63
N SER A 169 3.24 22.14 7.95
CA SER A 169 4.17 23.06 8.60
C SER A 169 4.79 22.36 9.81
N VAL A 170 6.01 22.77 10.19
CA VAL A 170 6.66 22.23 11.40
C VAL A 170 5.71 22.31 12.60
N GLU A 171 4.88 23.37 12.69
CA GLU A 171 3.89 23.50 13.75
C GLU A 171 2.81 22.42 13.70
N ARG A 172 2.24 22.10 12.53
CA ARG A 172 1.19 21.06 12.45
C ARG A 172 1.74 19.66 12.72
N ARG A 173 3.00 19.38 12.37
CA ARG A 173 3.68 18.11 12.76
C ARG A 173 3.86 18.04 14.27
N ASN A 174 4.31 19.13 14.89
CA ASN A 174 4.51 19.19 16.33
C ASN A 174 3.18 19.04 17.08
N LEU A 175 2.11 19.68 16.61
CA LEU A 175 0.78 19.54 17.16
C LEU A 175 0.28 18.09 17.06
N LEU A 176 0.45 17.44 15.91
CA LEU A 176 0.08 16.02 15.73
C LEU A 176 0.87 15.11 16.67
N LEU A 177 2.19 15.28 16.77
CA LEU A 177 3.02 14.50 17.70
C LEU A 177 2.59 14.71 19.15
N GLN A 178 2.27 15.95 19.54
CA GLN A 178 1.75 16.25 20.87
C GLN A 178 0.39 15.59 21.12
N THR A 179 -0.57 15.67 20.19
CA THR A 179 -1.86 14.99 20.32
C THR A 179 -1.70 13.47 20.47
N VAL A 180 -0.82 12.88 19.66
CA VAL A 180 -0.47 11.45 19.71
C VAL A 180 0.12 11.08 21.06
N LEU A 181 1.07 11.86 21.58
CA LEU A 181 1.69 11.65 22.89
C LEU A 181 0.71 11.82 24.05
N VAL A 182 -0.21 12.78 23.98
CA VAL A 182 -1.25 12.96 25.00
C VAL A 182 -2.22 11.78 25.02
N LEU A 183 -2.68 11.33 23.85
CA LEU A 183 -3.55 10.14 23.74
C LEU A 183 -2.86 8.88 24.28
N TRP A 184 -1.56 8.74 24.01
CA TRP A 184 -0.74 7.67 24.59
C TRP A 184 -0.67 7.76 26.11
N GLY A 185 -0.38 8.95 26.65
CA GLY A 185 -0.27 9.17 28.09
C GLY A 185 -1.58 8.85 28.81
N ILE A 186 -2.70 9.33 28.28
CA ILE A 186 -4.04 8.99 28.79
C ILE A 186 -4.26 7.48 28.76
N HIS A 187 -3.94 6.83 27.64
CA HIS A 187 -4.11 5.39 27.52
C HIS A 187 -3.25 4.61 28.51
N ALA A 188 -1.98 5.00 28.69
CA ALA A 188 -1.06 4.41 29.65
C ALA A 188 -1.59 4.56 31.09
N ILE A 189 -1.99 5.78 31.49
CA ILE A 189 -2.53 6.07 32.82
C ILE A 189 -3.78 5.24 33.10
N LEU A 190 -4.74 5.22 32.16
CA LEU A 190 -5.96 4.42 32.32
C LEU A 190 -5.66 2.92 32.41
N ASN A 191 -4.70 2.43 31.64
CA ASN A 191 -4.30 1.02 31.68
C ASN A 191 -3.70 0.66 33.05
N PHE A 192 -2.95 1.57 33.68
CA PHE A 192 -2.46 1.40 35.04
C PHE A 192 -3.57 1.45 36.10
N ILE A 193 -4.53 2.37 35.96
CA ILE A 193 -5.65 2.49 36.90
C ILE A 193 -6.51 1.23 36.90
N PHE A 194 -6.86 0.71 35.72
CA PHE A 194 -7.78 -0.43 35.62
C PHE A 194 -7.12 -1.78 35.86
N ASN A 195 -5.83 -1.92 35.52
CA ASN A 195 -5.17 -3.22 35.57
C ASN A 195 -4.06 -3.32 36.64
N GLY A 196 -3.71 -2.21 37.31
CA GLY A 196 -2.68 -2.13 38.35
C GLY A 196 -1.25 -1.93 37.82
N PHE A 197 -0.26 -2.16 38.69
CA PHE A 197 1.18 -2.00 38.38
C PHE A 197 1.89 -3.31 37.98
N ASP A 198 1.16 -4.42 37.79
CA ASP A 198 1.80 -5.64 37.32
C ASP A 198 2.27 -5.50 35.87
N ARG A 199 3.48 -6.00 35.58
CA ARG A 199 4.08 -6.00 34.24
C ARG A 199 4.09 -4.60 33.60
N ILE A 200 4.47 -3.58 34.38
CA ILE A 200 4.52 -2.14 33.99
C ILE A 200 5.09 -1.93 32.59
N PHE A 201 6.26 -2.54 32.33
CA PHE A 201 6.95 -2.38 31.06
C PHE A 201 6.14 -2.90 29.87
N ALA A 202 5.52 -4.06 30.01
CA ALA A 202 4.68 -4.63 28.96
C ALA A 202 3.43 -3.77 28.71
N ARG A 203 2.82 -3.22 29.77
CA ARG A 203 1.64 -2.35 29.64
C ARG A 203 1.95 -0.98 29.03
N LEU A 204 3.13 -0.42 29.30
CA LEU A 204 3.63 0.79 28.63
C LEU A 204 3.94 0.56 27.15
N LEU A 205 4.51 -0.61 26.81
CA LEU A 205 4.71 -0.97 25.41
C LEU A 205 3.37 -1.13 24.68
N LEU A 206 2.41 -1.81 25.31
CA LEU A 206 1.06 -1.99 24.76
C LEU A 206 0.31 -0.67 24.64
N SER A 207 0.52 0.30 25.54
CA SER A 207 -0.12 1.60 25.39
C SER A 207 0.39 2.36 24.15
N GLY A 208 1.55 1.96 23.60
CA GLY A 208 2.09 2.42 22.33
C GLY A 208 1.39 1.87 21.07
N ILE A 209 0.57 0.82 21.19
CA ILE A 209 -0.09 0.16 20.04
C ILE A 209 -1.01 1.11 19.26
N PRO A 210 -1.88 1.92 19.91
CA PRO A 210 -2.63 2.96 19.20
C PRO A 210 -1.74 3.89 18.37
N LEU A 211 -0.55 4.24 18.86
CA LEU A 211 0.40 5.11 18.12
C LEU A 211 0.97 4.39 16.90
N LEU A 212 1.37 3.12 17.08
CA LEU A 212 1.84 2.29 15.97
C LEU A 212 0.80 2.27 14.86
N LEU A 213 -0.49 2.15 15.19
CA LEU A 213 -1.54 2.12 14.19
C LEU A 213 -1.70 3.45 13.43
N LEU A 214 -1.43 4.59 14.07
CA LEU A 214 -1.38 5.90 13.39
C LEU A 214 -0.20 5.97 12.42
N PHE A 215 0.98 5.49 12.83
CA PHE A 215 2.15 5.40 11.95
C PHE A 215 1.90 4.47 10.77
N PHE A 216 1.28 3.30 11.01
CA PHE A 216 0.89 2.36 9.95
C PHE A 216 -0.10 3.01 8.98
N THR A 217 -1.18 3.61 9.49
CA THR A 217 -2.17 4.34 8.68
C THR A 217 -1.52 5.39 7.79
N TYR A 218 -0.66 6.23 8.37
CA TYR A 218 0.07 7.25 7.62
C TYR A 218 0.98 6.62 6.55
N GLY A 219 1.77 5.61 6.92
CA GLY A 219 2.69 4.91 6.03
C GLY A 219 1.98 4.25 4.85
N PHE A 220 0.91 3.49 5.10
CA PHE A 220 0.10 2.88 4.07
C PHE A 220 -0.53 3.91 3.14
N THR A 221 -1.10 4.98 3.71
CA THR A 221 -1.66 6.09 2.92
C THR A 221 -0.62 6.69 1.99
N LYS A 222 0.59 6.96 2.49
CA LYS A 222 1.69 7.52 1.70
C LYS A 222 2.15 6.59 0.58
N ILE A 223 2.34 5.31 0.88
CA ILE A 223 2.77 4.31 -0.10
C ILE A 223 1.70 4.18 -1.20
N LEU A 224 0.43 4.04 -0.82
CA LEU A 224 -0.69 3.92 -1.76
C LEU A 224 -0.87 5.19 -2.60
N SER A 225 -0.80 6.37 -1.99
CA SER A 225 -0.81 7.65 -2.74
C SER A 225 0.33 7.70 -3.76
N SER A 226 1.55 7.34 -3.39
CA SER A 226 2.69 7.32 -4.31
C SER A 226 2.50 6.36 -5.49
N MET A 227 1.91 5.19 -5.26
CA MET A 227 1.57 4.25 -6.32
C MET A 227 0.47 4.82 -7.24
N ILE A 228 -0.55 5.48 -6.68
CA ILE A 228 -1.60 6.16 -7.44
C ILE A 228 -1.01 7.28 -8.31
N THR A 229 -0.11 8.11 -7.76
CA THR A 229 0.62 9.15 -8.51
C THR A 229 1.37 8.56 -9.69
N SER A 230 2.10 7.46 -9.44
CA SER A 230 2.85 6.75 -10.48
C SER A 230 1.93 6.21 -11.58
N ILE A 231 0.74 5.70 -11.23
CA ILE A 231 -0.27 5.28 -12.22
C ILE A 231 -0.75 6.47 -13.07
N LYS A 232 -1.01 7.63 -12.46
CA LYS A 232 -1.44 8.84 -13.20
C LYS A 232 -0.37 9.31 -14.17
N LEU A 233 0.89 9.36 -13.73
CA LEU A 233 2.05 9.68 -14.56
C LEU A 233 2.16 8.74 -15.76
N ILE A 234 2.09 7.43 -15.51
CA ILE A 234 2.19 6.44 -16.57
C ILE A 234 1.01 6.51 -17.54
N LYS A 235 -0.21 6.79 -17.05
CA LYS A 235 -1.37 7.04 -17.92
C LYS A 235 -1.21 8.27 -18.80
N LEU A 236 -0.52 9.31 -18.32
CA LEU A 236 -0.21 10.50 -19.10
C LEU A 236 0.81 10.18 -20.20
N ILE A 237 1.90 9.49 -19.84
CA ILE A 237 2.94 9.01 -20.77
C ILE A 237 2.34 8.08 -21.83
N GLU A 238 1.42 7.20 -21.43
CA GLU A 238 0.75 6.24 -22.31
C GLU A 238 -0.04 6.90 -23.45
N LYS A 239 -0.51 8.15 -23.27
CA LYS A 239 -1.22 8.88 -24.34
C LYS A 239 -0.32 9.31 -25.49
N ASN A 240 0.96 9.54 -25.24
CA ASN A 240 1.93 9.98 -26.25
C ASN A 240 3.28 9.27 -26.11
N GLN A 241 3.24 7.94 -26.18
CA GLN A 241 4.41 7.10 -25.85
C GLN A 241 5.63 7.37 -26.71
N GLU A 242 5.44 7.65 -27.99
CA GLU A 242 6.56 7.83 -28.92
C GLU A 242 7.32 9.12 -28.64
N HIS A 243 6.59 10.21 -28.39
CA HIS A 243 7.18 11.48 -27.96
C HIS A 243 8.03 11.31 -26.70
N TYR A 244 7.48 10.70 -25.65
CA TYR A 244 8.22 10.51 -24.39
C TYR A 244 9.36 9.49 -24.50
N ARG A 245 9.23 8.48 -25.36
CA ARG A 245 10.32 7.54 -25.64
C ARG A 245 11.54 8.27 -26.21
N GLU A 246 11.31 9.12 -27.21
CA GLU A 246 12.36 9.90 -27.86
C GLU A 246 12.91 10.98 -26.93
N GLU A 247 12.04 11.75 -26.28
CA GLU A 247 12.41 12.81 -25.35
C GLU A 247 13.26 12.31 -24.18
N PHE A 248 13.00 11.09 -23.70
CA PHE A 248 13.76 10.47 -22.62
C PHE A 248 14.91 9.56 -23.11
N GLY A 249 15.17 9.48 -24.42
CA GLY A 249 16.32 8.79 -24.99
C GLY A 249 16.27 7.25 -24.92
N TYR A 250 15.09 6.65 -24.85
CA TYR A 250 14.97 5.18 -24.81
C TYR A 250 14.90 4.57 -26.21
N SER A 251 15.60 3.45 -26.43
CA SER A 251 15.45 2.67 -27.67
C SER A 251 14.07 2.01 -27.76
N ILE A 252 13.63 1.68 -28.98
CA ILE A 252 12.37 0.96 -29.23
C ILE A 252 12.35 -0.38 -28.47
N GLU A 253 13.48 -1.10 -28.41
CA GLU A 253 13.59 -2.33 -27.63
C GLU A 253 13.50 -2.05 -26.12
N ALA A 254 14.16 -1.00 -25.64
CA ALA A 254 14.13 -0.66 -24.22
C ALA A 254 12.72 -0.30 -23.75
N TRP A 255 11.91 0.32 -24.60
CA TRP A 255 10.55 0.78 -24.29
C TRP A 255 9.48 -0.30 -24.53
N TYR A 256 9.43 -0.82 -25.76
CA TYR A 256 8.40 -1.77 -26.20
C TYR A 256 8.84 -3.24 -26.06
N GLY A 257 10.14 -3.53 -25.96
CA GLY A 257 10.62 -4.91 -25.83
C GLY A 257 10.54 -5.72 -27.13
N LYS A 258 11.29 -6.83 -27.15
CA LYS A 258 11.51 -7.64 -28.35
C LYS A 258 10.26 -8.30 -28.95
N LYS A 259 9.21 -8.52 -28.14
CA LYS A 259 7.97 -9.16 -28.62
C LYS A 259 6.92 -8.15 -29.11
N SER A 260 7.21 -6.85 -29.08
CA SER A 260 6.27 -5.80 -29.52
C SER A 260 6.12 -5.72 -31.04
N ARG A 261 5.01 -5.12 -31.50
CA ARG A 261 4.80 -4.85 -32.93
C ARG A 261 5.75 -3.75 -33.42
N GLN A 262 5.97 -2.73 -32.59
CA GLN A 262 6.85 -1.59 -32.86
C GLN A 262 8.29 -2.05 -33.11
N TYR A 263 8.83 -2.90 -32.24
CA TYR A 263 10.17 -3.44 -32.43
C TYR A 263 10.29 -4.30 -33.70
N LYS A 264 9.29 -5.13 -33.98
CA LYS A 264 9.26 -5.94 -35.21
C LYS A 264 9.15 -5.09 -36.48
N LYS A 265 8.46 -3.94 -36.42
CA LYS A 265 8.36 -3.00 -37.54
C LYS A 265 9.68 -2.29 -37.76
N TRP A 266 10.29 -1.75 -36.69
CA TRP A 266 11.62 -1.14 -36.73
C TRP A 266 12.68 -2.09 -37.29
N LEU A 267 12.70 -3.36 -36.85
CA LEU A 267 13.64 -4.35 -37.42
C LEU A 267 13.47 -4.55 -38.93
N LYS A 268 12.26 -4.45 -39.48
CA LYS A 268 12.03 -4.59 -40.92
C LYS A 268 12.42 -3.34 -41.72
N GLU A 269 12.45 -2.18 -41.09
CA GLU A 269 12.80 -0.91 -41.72
C GLU A 269 14.32 -0.64 -41.65
N ASN A 270 15.03 -1.35 -40.76
CA ASN A 270 16.45 -1.16 -40.47
C ASN A 270 17.32 -2.41 -40.74
N ILE A 271 16.76 -3.45 -41.35
CA ILE A 271 17.44 -4.64 -41.92
C ILE A 271 17.10 -4.70 -43.39
#